data_AF-A0A557ZXN6-F1
#
_entry.id   AF-A0A557ZXN6-F1
#
_cell.length_a   1.000
_cell.length_b   1.000
_cell.length_c   1.000
_cell.angle_alpha   90.00
_cell.angle_beta   90.00
_cell.angle_gamma   90.00
#
_symmetry.space_group_name_H-M   'P 1'
#
loop_
_entity.id
_entity.type
_entity.pdbx_description
1 polymer ?
#
loop_
_entity_poly.entity_id
_entity_poly.type
_entity_poly.pdbx_seq_one_letter_code
_entity_poly.pdbx_strand_id
1 'polypeptide(L)'
;MSSYTDFYFGRGEHAEWIGSLRGECYPDNFLAVPPVLLALTATDEDTFRAAVADALVVWEDERLGQGYQPELGWPWLWFSSHNSSWIITFDPEDVAVFVTVGGGVRWHRIDPHDPRFPEGDDPLGPPDIDTWLRDPAAPPSVPMPLMREKPADMPTLGGDAR
;
A
#
# COMPACT_ATOMS: atom_id res chain seq x y z
N MET A 1 6.25 14.92 -7.72
CA MET A 1 6.62 13.53 -7.38
C MET A 1 5.41 12.67 -7.67
N SER A 2 5.56 11.50 -8.29
CA SER A 2 4.44 10.55 -8.37
C SER A 2 4.23 9.90 -7.01
N SER A 3 2.98 9.77 -6.57
CA SER A 3 2.61 8.92 -5.44
C SER A 3 2.23 7.53 -5.94
N TYR A 4 2.33 6.55 -5.03
CA TYR A 4 2.13 5.13 -5.34
C TYR A 4 1.17 4.54 -4.32
N THR A 5 0.32 3.62 -4.77
CA THR A 5 -0.59 2.87 -3.92
C THR A 5 -0.53 1.41 -4.28
N ASP A 6 -0.41 0.55 -3.28
CA ASP A 6 -0.50 -0.89 -3.48
C ASP A 6 -1.75 -1.44 -2.78
N PHE A 7 -2.44 -2.33 -3.48
CA PHE A 7 -3.62 -3.04 -2.98
C PHE A 7 -3.27 -4.46 -2.60
N TYR A 8 -3.80 -4.89 -1.46
CA TYR A 8 -3.60 -6.22 -0.92
C TYR A 8 -4.90 -6.88 -0.49
N PHE A 9 -4.90 -8.20 -0.49
CA PHE A 9 -5.87 -9.02 0.25
C PHE A 9 -5.17 -9.68 1.43
N GLY A 10 -5.71 -9.48 2.64
CA GLY A 10 -5.10 -9.88 3.90
C GLY A 10 -4.04 -8.90 4.43
N ARG A 11 -3.56 -9.15 5.64
CA ARG A 11 -2.48 -8.36 6.29
C ARG A 11 -1.27 -9.24 6.59
N GLY A 12 -0.13 -8.59 6.78
CA GLY A 12 1.10 -9.25 7.19
C GLY A 12 1.97 -9.74 6.02
N GLU A 13 2.99 -10.54 6.34
CA GLU A 13 3.98 -11.04 5.38
C GLU A 13 3.39 -11.97 4.30
N HIS A 14 2.19 -12.47 4.54
CA HIS A 14 1.48 -13.39 3.65
C HIS A 14 0.32 -12.75 2.89
N ALA A 15 0.16 -11.43 2.98
CA ALA A 15 -0.86 -10.72 2.20
C ALA A 15 -0.63 -10.93 0.69
N GLU A 16 -1.71 -11.07 -0.06
CA GLU A 16 -1.68 -11.21 -1.51
C GLU A 16 -1.69 -9.82 -2.14
N TRP A 17 -0.67 -9.48 -2.93
CA TRP A 17 -0.71 -8.27 -3.74
C TRP A 17 -1.68 -8.45 -4.92
N ILE A 18 -2.62 -7.52 -5.08
CA ILE A 18 -3.69 -7.61 -6.09
C ILE A 18 -3.71 -6.44 -7.07
N GLY A 19 -2.72 -5.55 -7.00
CA GLY A 19 -2.53 -4.48 -7.98
C GLY A 19 -1.93 -3.21 -7.39
N SER A 20 -1.54 -2.28 -8.26
CA SER A 20 -0.96 -1.02 -7.84
C SER A 20 -1.38 0.17 -8.70
N LEU A 21 -1.38 1.35 -8.12
CA LEU A 21 -1.55 2.63 -8.82
C LEU A 21 -0.28 3.48 -8.69
N ARG A 22 -0.02 4.27 -9.73
CA ARG A 22 0.96 5.34 -9.74
C ARG A 22 0.33 6.62 -10.24
N GLY A 23 0.77 7.76 -9.72
CA GLY A 23 0.40 9.08 -10.22
C GLY A 23 -0.17 9.94 -9.12
N GLU A 24 -1.42 10.36 -9.27
CA GLU A 24 -2.13 11.28 -8.38
C GLU A 24 -2.86 10.54 -7.24
N CYS A 25 -2.14 9.66 -6.52
CA CYS A 25 -2.65 8.84 -5.43
C CYS A 25 -2.85 9.64 -4.13
N TYR A 26 -3.83 10.56 -4.14
CA TYR A 26 -4.23 11.37 -2.99
C TYR A 26 -5.62 10.95 -2.48
N PRO A 27 -5.90 11.07 -1.17
CA PRO A 27 -7.20 10.71 -0.60
C PRO A 27 -8.39 11.30 -1.36
N ASP A 28 -8.34 12.59 -1.72
CA ASP A 28 -9.43 13.25 -2.47
C ASP A 28 -9.73 12.56 -3.80
N ASN A 29 -8.69 12.11 -4.53
CA ASN A 29 -8.87 11.39 -5.78
C ASN A 29 -9.41 9.97 -5.56
N PHE A 30 -8.99 9.29 -4.49
CA PHE A 30 -9.56 7.99 -4.15
C PHE A 30 -11.05 8.06 -3.84
N LEU A 31 -11.49 9.14 -3.19
CA LEU A 31 -12.89 9.38 -2.88
C LEU A 31 -13.69 9.84 -4.12
N ALA A 32 -13.03 10.48 -5.09
CA ALA A 32 -13.67 10.95 -6.32
C ALA A 32 -13.82 9.86 -7.40
N VAL A 33 -12.94 8.85 -7.42
CA VAL A 33 -12.96 7.76 -8.41
C VAL A 33 -13.86 6.61 -7.92
N PRO A 34 -15.02 6.33 -8.57
CA PRO A 34 -16.03 5.44 -8.00
C PRO A 34 -15.54 4.01 -7.69
N PRO A 35 -14.75 3.32 -8.55
CA PRO A 35 -14.20 2.01 -8.19
C PRO A 35 -13.25 2.05 -7.00
N VAL A 36 -12.47 3.12 -6.82
CA VAL A 36 -11.58 3.25 -5.67
C VAL A 36 -12.38 3.49 -4.39
N LEU A 37 -13.40 4.36 -4.44
CA LEU A 37 -14.32 4.55 -3.32
C LEU A 37 -15.04 3.25 -2.96
N LEU A 38 -15.47 2.47 -3.95
CA LEU A 38 -16.09 1.16 -3.73
C LEU A 38 -15.11 0.19 -3.06
N ALA A 39 -13.84 0.16 -3.49
CA ALA A 39 -12.82 -0.64 -2.84
C ALA A 39 -12.60 -0.20 -1.38
N LEU A 40 -12.59 1.10 -1.09
CA LEU A 40 -12.41 1.64 0.27
C LEU A 40 -13.57 1.33 1.22
N THR A 41 -14.78 1.19 0.67
CA THR A 41 -16.01 0.97 1.42
C THR A 41 -16.49 -0.48 1.35
N ALA A 42 -15.70 -1.39 0.75
CA ALA A 42 -16.05 -2.79 0.60
C ALA A 42 -16.21 -3.49 1.94
N THR A 43 -17.27 -4.29 2.06
CA THR A 43 -17.58 -5.10 3.26
C THR A 43 -17.44 -6.60 3.01
N ASP A 44 -16.95 -6.98 1.83
CA ASP A 44 -16.71 -8.36 1.43
C ASP A 44 -15.57 -8.42 0.39
N GLU A 45 -14.97 -9.60 0.29
CA GLU A 45 -13.81 -9.85 -0.57
C GLU A 45 -14.14 -9.66 -2.06
N ASP A 46 -15.27 -10.19 -2.52
CA ASP A 46 -15.66 -10.17 -3.93
C ASP A 46 -15.80 -8.72 -4.43
N THR A 47 -16.47 -7.87 -3.64
CA THR A 47 -16.63 -6.45 -3.92
C THR A 47 -15.27 -5.75 -3.92
N PHE A 48 -14.42 -6.02 -2.93
CA PHE A 48 -13.10 -5.40 -2.84
C PHE A 48 -12.23 -5.73 -4.07
N ARG A 49 -12.11 -7.02 -4.41
CA ARG A 49 -11.29 -7.47 -5.54
C ARG A 49 -11.79 -6.91 -6.87
N ALA A 50 -13.11 -6.97 -7.12
CA ALA A 50 -13.71 -6.44 -8.33
C ALA A 50 -13.49 -4.92 -8.46
N ALA A 51 -13.70 -4.18 -7.37
CA ALA A 51 -13.51 -2.74 -7.33
C ALA A 51 -12.05 -2.33 -7.55
N VAL A 52 -11.08 -3.09 -7.01
CA VAL A 52 -9.66 -2.88 -7.29
C VAL A 52 -9.37 -3.12 -8.77
N ALA A 53 -9.82 -4.23 -9.35
CA ALA A 53 -9.59 -4.51 -10.77
C ALA A 53 -10.12 -3.39 -11.69
N ASP A 54 -11.34 -2.89 -11.40
CA ASP A 54 -11.93 -1.76 -12.13
C ASP A 54 -11.15 -0.46 -11.89
N ALA A 55 -10.68 -0.22 -10.66
CA ALA A 55 -9.89 0.96 -10.33
C ALA A 55 -8.58 1.02 -11.14
N LEU A 56 -7.90 -0.11 -11.34
CA LEU A 56 -6.66 -0.15 -12.14
C LEU A 56 -6.88 0.30 -13.59
N VAL A 57 -8.06 0.06 -14.16
CA VAL A 57 -8.42 0.50 -15.51
C VAL A 57 -8.85 1.97 -15.51
N VAL A 58 -9.82 2.31 -14.66
CA VAL A 58 -10.42 3.65 -14.61
C VAL A 58 -9.40 4.73 -14.24
N TRP A 59 -8.38 4.39 -13.44
CA TRP A 59 -7.34 5.34 -13.07
C TRP A 59 -6.57 5.91 -14.27
N GLU A 60 -6.36 5.09 -15.30
CA GLU A 60 -5.73 5.52 -16.55
C GLU A 60 -6.68 6.36 -17.41
N ASP A 61 -7.95 5.93 -17.50
CA ASP A 61 -9.01 6.63 -18.25
C ASP A 61 -9.24 8.04 -17.71
N GLU A 62 -9.22 8.20 -16.38
CA GLU A 62 -9.32 9.49 -15.69
C GLU A 62 -8.03 10.33 -15.75
N ARG A 63 -6.97 9.82 -16.40
CA ARG A 63 -5.67 10.49 -16.56
C ARG A 63 -4.99 10.83 -15.24
N LEU A 64 -5.28 10.05 -14.19
CA LEU A 64 -4.69 10.20 -12.86
C LEU A 64 -3.35 9.46 -12.72
N GLY A 65 -3.01 8.62 -13.71
CA GLY A 65 -1.71 7.99 -13.82
C GLY A 65 -1.77 6.63 -14.48
N GLN A 66 -1.20 5.62 -13.83
CA GLN A 66 -1.09 4.24 -14.34
C GLN A 66 -1.62 3.22 -13.34
N GLY A 67 -2.30 2.20 -13.85
CA GLY A 67 -2.73 1.03 -13.09
C GLY A 67 -1.94 -0.21 -13.48
N TYR A 68 -1.55 -1.01 -12.49
CA TYR A 68 -0.73 -2.19 -12.67
C TYR A 68 -1.49 -3.41 -12.17
N GLN A 69 -1.81 -4.29 -13.11
CA GLN A 69 -2.54 -5.53 -12.88
C GLN A 69 -1.62 -6.64 -12.37
N PRO A 70 -2.11 -7.53 -11.48
CA PRO A 70 -1.30 -8.57 -10.88
C PRO A 70 -0.71 -9.56 -11.90
N GLU A 71 -1.38 -9.77 -13.03
CA GLU A 71 -0.96 -10.66 -14.12
C GLU A 71 0.34 -10.19 -14.81
N LEU A 72 0.66 -8.89 -14.70
CA LEU A 72 1.90 -8.32 -15.22
C LEU A 72 3.06 -8.42 -14.22
N GLY A 73 2.78 -8.92 -13.01
CA GLY A 73 3.75 -9.02 -11.93
C GLY A 73 4.03 -7.68 -11.24
N TRP A 74 4.83 -7.76 -10.18
CA TRP A 74 5.18 -6.60 -9.37
C TRP A 74 5.87 -5.51 -10.19
N PRO A 75 5.31 -4.29 -10.25
CA PRO A 75 5.78 -3.26 -11.19
C PRO A 75 6.99 -2.46 -10.68
N TRP A 76 7.33 -2.61 -9.39
CA TRP A 76 8.30 -1.74 -8.75
C TRP A 76 9.69 -2.34 -8.65
N LEU A 77 10.69 -1.46 -8.58
CA LEU A 77 12.09 -1.86 -8.38
C LEU A 77 12.40 -2.20 -6.92
N TRP A 78 11.58 -1.77 -5.96
CA TRP A 78 11.77 -2.04 -4.54
C TRP A 78 11.21 -3.41 -4.12
N PHE A 79 11.62 -3.86 -2.94
CA PHE A 79 11.30 -5.21 -2.42
C PHE A 79 9.92 -5.32 -1.78
N SER A 80 9.32 -4.20 -1.39
CA SER A 80 8.07 -4.17 -0.64
C SER A 80 7.38 -2.81 -0.81
N SER A 81 6.07 -2.77 -0.55
CA SER A 81 5.23 -1.56 -0.55
C SER A 81 5.58 -0.51 0.48
N HIS A 82 6.58 -0.72 1.33
CA HIS A 82 7.02 0.27 2.32
C HIS A 82 7.49 1.60 1.71
N ASN A 83 7.69 1.67 0.39
CA ASN A 83 7.98 2.93 -0.29
C ASN A 83 6.73 3.57 -0.93
N SER A 84 5.58 2.89 -0.88
CA SER A 84 4.32 3.40 -1.41
C SER A 84 3.74 4.45 -0.48
N SER A 85 3.10 5.45 -1.07
CA SER A 85 2.43 6.52 -0.32
C SER A 85 1.26 5.97 0.49
N TRP A 86 0.55 5.00 -0.11
CA TRP A 86 -0.54 4.29 0.51
C TRP A 86 -0.40 2.79 0.30
N ILE A 87 -0.82 2.04 1.32
CA ILE A 87 -1.03 0.60 1.22
C ILE A 87 -2.46 0.38 1.68
N ILE A 88 -3.28 -0.22 0.84
CA ILE A 88 -4.71 -0.45 1.08
C ILE A 88 -4.93 -1.96 1.07
N THR A 89 -5.63 -2.49 2.06
CA THR A 89 -5.92 -3.91 2.12
C THR A 89 -7.32 -4.20 2.63
N PHE A 90 -7.93 -5.27 2.13
CA PHE A 90 -9.09 -5.88 2.78
C PHE A 90 -8.63 -7.05 3.63
N ASP A 91 -8.92 -7.01 4.93
CA ASP A 91 -8.66 -8.13 5.83
C ASP A 91 -9.92 -9.01 5.98
N PRO A 92 -9.89 -10.27 5.54
CA PRO A 92 -11.03 -11.19 5.68
C PRO A 92 -11.32 -11.60 7.13
N GLU A 93 -10.34 -11.51 8.05
CA GLU A 93 -10.57 -11.84 9.47
C GLU A 93 -11.41 -10.76 10.17
N ASP A 94 -11.11 -9.49 9.88
CA ASP A 94 -11.81 -8.33 10.43
C ASP A 94 -13.00 -7.88 9.56
N VAL A 95 -13.13 -8.43 8.35
CA VAL A 95 -14.11 -8.07 7.31
C VAL A 95 -14.14 -6.54 7.12
N ALA A 96 -12.97 -5.97 6.87
CA ALA A 96 -12.80 -4.53 6.79
C ALA A 96 -11.62 -4.12 5.92
N VAL A 97 -11.70 -2.90 5.39
CA VAL A 97 -10.59 -2.24 4.70
C VAL A 97 -9.70 -1.53 5.70
N PHE A 98 -8.39 -1.68 5.52
CA PHE A 98 -7.35 -0.99 6.27
C PHE A 98 -6.43 -0.23 5.31
N VAL A 99 -5.88 0.87 5.80
CA VAL A 99 -4.84 1.64 5.11
C VAL A 99 -3.62 1.85 6.00
N THR A 100 -2.44 2.04 5.40
CA THR A 100 -1.26 2.55 6.10
C THR A 100 -0.85 3.90 5.54
N VAL A 101 -0.32 4.76 6.42
CA VAL A 101 0.34 6.02 6.07
C VAL A 101 1.85 5.78 6.06
N GLY A 102 2.57 6.49 5.18
CA GLY A 102 4.03 6.57 5.23
C GLY A 102 4.68 5.19 5.14
N GLY A 103 4.19 4.34 4.23
CA GLY A 103 4.78 3.04 3.94
C GLY A 103 4.77 2.04 5.09
N GLY A 104 3.79 2.09 5.99
CA GLY A 104 3.52 0.98 6.89
C GLY A 104 3.76 1.24 8.37
N VAL A 105 3.58 2.44 8.92
CA VAL A 105 3.79 2.64 10.36
C VAL A 105 2.77 1.90 11.23
N ARG A 106 1.50 1.90 10.83
CA ARG A 106 0.39 1.15 11.47
C ARG A 106 -0.80 1.01 10.52
N TRP A 107 -1.65 0.02 10.80
CA TRP A 107 -2.92 -0.13 10.11
C TRP A 107 -3.99 0.81 10.68
N HIS A 108 -4.69 1.49 9.80
CA HIS A 108 -5.86 2.32 10.07
C HIS A 108 -7.08 1.69 9.44
N ARG A 109 -8.08 1.31 10.24
CA ARG A 109 -9.35 0.81 9.72
C ARG A 109 -10.14 1.94 9.07
N ILE A 110 -10.64 1.72 7.86
CA ILE A 110 -11.56 2.64 7.18
C ILE A 110 -12.99 2.36 7.66
N ASP A 111 -13.76 3.42 7.93
CA ASP A 111 -15.20 3.33 8.16
C ASP A 111 -15.92 3.38 6.80
N PRO A 112 -16.65 2.32 6.38
CA PRO A 112 -17.38 2.33 5.11
C PRO A 112 -18.43 3.44 4.99
N HIS A 113 -18.93 3.98 6.10
CA HIS A 113 -19.91 5.06 6.12
C HIS A 113 -19.28 6.46 6.11
N ASP A 114 -17.99 6.55 6.44
CA ASP A 114 -17.21 7.78 6.45
C ASP A 114 -15.74 7.44 6.10
N PRO A 115 -15.43 7.16 4.81
CA PRO A 115 -14.17 6.54 4.40
C PRO A 115 -12.99 7.51 4.36
N ARG A 116 -12.83 8.30 5.43
CA ARG A 116 -11.77 9.30 5.55
C ARG A 116 -10.44 8.63 5.87
N PHE A 117 -9.42 9.09 5.17
CA PHE A 117 -8.04 8.79 5.49
C PHE A 117 -7.63 9.57 6.75
N PRO A 118 -6.69 9.06 7.56
CA PRO A 118 -6.23 9.76 8.75
C PRO A 118 -5.64 11.14 8.40
N GLU A 119 -6.18 12.21 9.00
CA GLU A 119 -5.72 13.61 8.87
C GLU A 119 -4.70 13.99 9.98
N GLY A 120 -3.77 14.90 9.68
CA GLY A 120 -2.86 15.53 10.66
C GLY A 120 -1.51 15.98 10.08
N ASP A 121 -0.85 16.96 10.73
CA ASP A 121 0.58 17.25 10.52
C ASP A 121 1.34 15.97 10.84
N ASP A 122 1.82 15.28 9.82
CA ASP A 122 2.52 14.01 9.92
C ASP A 122 3.61 14.01 11.02
N PRO A 123 3.51 13.23 12.12
CA PRO A 123 4.66 12.94 12.96
C PRO A 123 5.52 11.79 12.37
N LEU A 124 5.10 11.18 11.27
CA LEU A 124 5.54 9.87 10.82
C LEU A 124 6.10 9.99 9.41
N GLY A 125 7.27 10.61 9.34
CA GLY A 125 8.16 10.54 8.18
C GLY A 125 8.33 9.10 7.68
N PRO A 126 8.96 8.93 6.50
CA PRO A 126 9.02 7.64 5.81
C PRO A 126 9.41 6.52 6.77
N PRO A 127 8.86 5.31 6.58
CA PRO A 127 9.21 4.20 7.44
C PRO A 127 10.74 4.04 7.37
N ASP A 128 11.38 3.65 8.47
CA ASP A 128 12.81 3.43 8.45
C ASP A 128 13.08 2.11 7.72
N ILE A 129 13.01 2.17 6.39
CA ILE A 129 13.15 1.03 5.47
C ILE A 129 14.49 0.36 5.68
N ASP A 130 15.55 1.13 5.96
CA ASP A 130 16.88 0.58 6.22
C ASP A 130 16.92 -0.20 7.54
N THR A 131 16.16 0.24 8.54
CA THR A 131 16.00 -0.51 9.79
C THR A 131 15.14 -1.75 9.60
N TRP A 132 13.99 -1.68 8.92
CA TRP A 132 13.17 -2.85 8.61
C TRP A 132 13.90 -3.88 7.73
N LEU A 133 14.68 -3.42 6.75
CA LEU A 133 15.53 -4.28 5.94
C LEU A 133 16.67 -4.92 6.76
N ARG A 134 17.02 -4.43 7.95
CA ARG A 134 17.97 -5.13 8.84
C ARG A 134 17.25 -6.08 9.80
N ASP A 135 16.10 -5.65 10.31
CA ASP A 135 15.29 -6.39 11.26
C ASP A 135 13.79 -6.17 10.97
N PRO A 136 13.09 -7.17 10.39
CA PRO A 136 11.65 -7.06 10.12
C PRO A 136 10.79 -6.88 11.37
N ALA A 137 11.31 -7.22 12.57
CA ALA A 137 10.63 -7.01 13.83
C ALA A 137 10.85 -5.59 14.40
N ALA A 138 11.70 -4.77 13.77
CA ALA A 138 11.97 -3.42 14.23
C ALA A 138 10.79 -2.48 13.93
N PRO A 139 10.23 -1.80 14.96
CA PRO A 139 9.28 -0.72 14.74
C PRO A 139 9.98 0.55 14.21
N PRO A 140 9.29 1.41 13.46
CA PRO A 140 7.91 1.28 12.96
C PRO A 140 7.85 0.68 11.54
N SER A 141 7.29 -0.53 11.41
CA SER A 141 6.85 -1.12 10.13
C SER A 141 5.83 -2.24 10.39
N VAL A 142 4.65 -2.17 9.78
CA VAL A 142 3.70 -3.27 9.72
C VAL A 142 4.30 -4.37 8.84
N PRO A 143 4.14 -5.65 9.19
CA PRO A 143 4.66 -6.71 8.34
C PRO A 143 3.99 -6.67 6.96
N MET A 144 4.79 -6.77 5.90
CA MET A 144 4.33 -6.77 4.51
C MET A 144 5.07 -7.86 3.71
N PRO A 145 4.47 -8.36 2.62
CA PRO A 145 5.14 -9.31 1.74
C PRO A 145 6.40 -8.72 1.11
N LEU A 146 7.36 -9.60 0.86
CA LEU A 146 8.50 -9.33 -0.02
C LEU A 146 8.11 -9.71 -1.45
N MET A 147 8.04 -8.72 -2.32
CA MET A 147 7.67 -8.90 -3.74
C MET A 147 8.88 -9.25 -4.62
N ARG A 148 10.08 -9.08 -4.07
CA ARG A 148 11.36 -9.45 -4.70
C ARG A 148 12.26 -10.07 -3.64
N GLU A 149 13.12 -10.99 -4.04
CA GLU A 149 14.12 -11.56 -3.13
C GLU A 149 14.98 -10.45 -2.51
N LYS A 150 15.12 -10.49 -1.19
CA LYS A 150 16.00 -9.58 -0.45
C LYS A 150 17.46 -9.96 -0.77
N PRO A 151 18.35 -9.00 -1.04
CA PRO A 151 19.77 -9.31 -1.22
C PRO A 151 20.30 -10.00 0.04
N ALA A 152 20.97 -11.15 -0.12
CA ALA A 152 21.56 -11.90 0.99
C ALA A 152 22.58 -11.07 1.80
N ASP A 153 23.20 -10.09 1.14
CA ASP A 153 24.14 -9.13 1.71
C ASP A 153 23.62 -7.70 1.47
N MET A 154 22.79 -7.17 2.37
CA MET A 154 22.60 -5.72 2.45
C MET A 154 23.89 -5.15 3.07
N PRO A 155 24.70 -4.35 2.34
CA PRO A 155 25.85 -3.71 2.95
C PRO A 155 25.35 -2.81 4.08
N THR A 156 25.91 -2.99 5.28
CA THR A 156 25.71 -2.06 6.39
C THR A 156 26.25 -0.70 5.94
N LEU A 157 25.37 0.21 5.50
CA LEU A 157 25.71 1.62 5.31
C LEU A 157 25.91 2.23 6.70
N GLY A 158 27.09 1.99 7.25
CA GLY A 158 27.44 2.30 8.64
C GLY A 158 28.80 1.70 9.01
N GLY A 159 29.76 1.73 8.09
CA GLY A 159 31.16 1.51 8.42
C GLY A 159 31.80 2.86 8.68
N ASP A 160 32.03 3.16 9.95
CA ASP A 160 32.82 4.30 10.40
C ASP A 160 34.04 4.51 9.51
N ALA A 161 34.17 5.72 8.94
CA ALA A 161 35.46 6.21 8.51
C ALA A 161 36.36 6.31 9.74
N ARG A 162 37.33 5.39 9.85
CA ARG A 162 38.51 5.56 10.70
C ARG A 162 39.75 5.56 9.83
#